data_AF-A0A090W0Y7-F1
#
_entry.id   AF-A0A090W0Y7-F1
#
_cell.length_a   1.000
_cell.length_b   1.000
_cell.length_c   1.000
_cell.angle_alpha   90.00
_cell.angle_beta   90.00
_cell.angle_gamma   90.00
#
_symmetry.space_group_name_H-M   'P 1'
#
loop_
_entity.id
_entity.type
_entity.pdbx_description
1 polymer ?
#
loop_
_entity_poly.entity_id
_entity_poly.type
_entity_poly.pdbx_seq_one_letter_code
_entity_poly.pdbx_strand_id
1 'polypeptide(L)'
;MKDFVNLINAIEITNKNNAKIQALVDYFTKATDKDKLWLIAIFTGKRPPRPVKTSLLKLWCMEIIKLPEWLFLESYSTVGDLGETLALLLPEPKHHINKA
;
A
#
# COMPACT_ATOMS: atom_id res chain seq x y z
N MET A 1 -1.45 4.18 9.94
CA MET A 1 -1.25 3.26 8.79
C MET A 1 -1.92 1.88 8.99
N LYS A 2 -1.83 1.21 10.14
CA LYS A 2 -2.54 -0.07 10.37
C LYS A 2 -4.07 0.06 10.21
N ASP A 3 -4.63 1.13 10.76
CA ASP A 3 -6.07 1.42 10.63
C ASP A 3 -6.49 1.67 9.18
N PHE A 4 -5.59 2.22 8.36
CA PHE A 4 -5.84 2.47 6.94
C PHE A 4 -5.88 1.17 6.15
N VAL A 5 -4.96 0.25 6.43
CA VAL A 5 -4.98 -1.10 5.85
C VAL A 5 -6.28 -1.82 6.24
N ASN A 6 -6.68 -1.75 7.51
CA ASN A 6 -7.93 -2.33 7.98
C ASN A 6 -9.15 -1.72 7.27
N LEU A 7 -9.16 -0.40 7.04
CA LEU A 7 -10.21 0.28 6.29
C LEU A 7 -10.31 -0.24 4.85
N ILE A 8 -9.19 -0.29 4.13
CA ILE A 8 -9.19 -0.73 2.72
C ILE A 8 -9.69 -2.17 2.61
N ASN A 9 -9.18 -3.07 3.47
CA ASN A 9 -9.65 -4.46 3.52
C ASN A 9 -11.17 -4.54 3.79
N ALA A 10 -11.68 -3.74 4.74
CA ALA A 10 -13.11 -3.73 5.06
C ALA A 10 -13.97 -3.23 3.89
N ILE A 11 -13.47 -2.25 3.11
CA ILE A 11 -14.15 -1.72 1.93
C ILE A 11 -14.12 -2.70 0.76
N GLU A 12 -13.01 -3.40 0.53
CA GLU A 12 -12.84 -4.33 -0.59
C GLU A 12 -13.70 -5.59 -0.43
N ILE A 13 -13.85 -6.10 0.79
CA ILE A 13 -14.59 -7.34 1.05
C ILE A 13 -16.11 -7.15 0.93
N THR A 14 -16.62 -5.91 0.96
CA THR A 14 -18.06 -5.62 0.99
C THR A 14 -18.57 -4.91 -0.27
N ASN A 15 -19.73 -5.35 -0.75
CA ASN A 15 -20.48 -4.68 -1.82
C ASN A 15 -21.60 -3.75 -1.29
N LYS A 16 -21.84 -3.73 0.02
CA LYS A 16 -22.92 -2.94 0.62
C LYS A 16 -22.47 -1.50 0.89
N ASN A 17 -23.15 -0.53 0.30
CA ASN A 17 -22.83 0.90 0.49
C ASN A 17 -22.83 1.32 1.96
N ASN A 18 -23.84 0.91 2.74
CA ASN A 18 -23.91 1.25 4.17
C ASN A 18 -22.75 0.66 4.98
N ALA A 19 -22.24 -0.51 4.59
CA ALA A 19 -21.07 -1.11 5.24
C ALA A 19 -19.80 -0.32 4.94
N LYS A 20 -19.63 0.15 3.69
CA LYS A 20 -18.51 1.05 3.32
C LYS A 20 -18.56 2.36 4.09
N ILE A 21 -19.75 2.95 4.21
CA ILE A 21 -19.95 4.18 4.99
C ILE A 21 -19.59 3.95 6.45
N GLN A 22 -20.05 2.84 7.05
CA GLN A 22 -19.72 2.52 8.44
C GLN A 22 -18.21 2.34 8.63
N ALA A 23 -17.53 1.63 7.73
CA ALA A 23 -16.09 1.45 7.79
C ALA A 23 -15.33 2.79 7.74
N LEU A 24 -15.78 3.73 6.89
CA LEU A 24 -15.22 5.08 6.84
C LEU A 24 -15.44 5.84 8.16
N VAL A 25 -16.65 5.80 8.73
CA VAL A 25 -16.96 6.42 10.03
C VAL A 25 -16.07 5.86 11.13
N ASP A 26 -15.94 4.53 11.19
CA ASP A 26 -15.10 3.84 12.16
C ASP A 26 -13.62 4.22 12.01
N TYR A 27 -13.15 4.41 10.78
CA TYR A 27 -11.79 4.88 10.53
C TYR A 27 -11.60 6.34 10.99
N PHE A 28 -12.52 7.25 10.64
CA PHE A 28 -12.39 8.67 11.02
C PHE A 28 -12.50 8.91 12.53
N THR A 29 -13.12 8.00 13.27
CA THR A 29 -13.18 8.07 14.74
C THR A 29 -11.92 7.55 15.41
N LYS A 30 -11.23 6.56 14.83
CA LYS A 30 -10.07 5.88 15.45
C LYS A 30 -8.70 6.35 14.94
N ALA A 31 -8.59 6.71 13.67
CA ALA A 31 -7.32 7.05 13.05
C ALA A 31 -6.70 8.33 13.64
N THR A 32 -5.39 8.50 13.48
CA THR A 32 -4.72 9.76 13.81
C THR A 32 -5.11 10.87 12.82
N ASP A 33 -5.07 12.14 13.22
CA ASP A 33 -5.45 13.25 12.32
C ASP A 33 -4.61 13.31 11.04
N LYS A 34 -3.33 12.91 11.13
CA LYS A 34 -2.43 12.75 9.98
C LYS A 34 -2.94 11.69 9.00
N ASP A 35 -3.34 10.52 9.51
CA ASP A 35 -3.88 9.42 8.70
C ASP A 35 -5.26 9.77 8.10
N LYS A 36 -6.10 10.54 8.82
CA LYS A 36 -7.38 11.06 8.30
C LYS A 36 -7.16 12.02 7.13
N LEU A 37 -6.21 12.95 7.28
CA LEU A 37 -5.86 13.89 6.21
C LEU A 37 -5.37 13.15 4.96
N TRP A 38 -4.53 12.13 5.13
CA TRP A 38 -4.07 11.28 4.03
C TRP A 38 -5.21 10.55 3.33
N LEU A 39 -6.15 9.97 4.08
CA LEU A 39 -7.33 9.31 3.49
C LEU A 39 -8.11 10.30 2.62
N ILE A 40 -8.41 11.50 3.14
CA ILE A 40 -9.14 12.53 2.40
C ILE A 40 -8.38 12.93 1.14
N ALA A 41 -7.07 13.18 1.24
CA ALA A 41 -6.24 13.53 0.09
C ALA A 41 -6.25 12.46 -1.00
N ILE A 42 -6.19 11.17 -0.63
CA ILE A 42 -6.21 10.05 -1.57
C ILE A 42 -7.58 9.93 -2.26
N PHE A 43 -8.69 9.96 -1.50
CA PHE A 43 -10.03 9.76 -2.04
C PHE A 43 -10.58 10.96 -2.82
N THR A 44 -10.12 12.17 -2.51
CA THR A 44 -10.49 13.39 -3.25
C THR A 44 -9.60 13.66 -4.45
N GLY A 45 -8.64 12.78 -4.76
CA GLY A 45 -7.69 12.95 -5.85
C GLY A 45 -6.60 14.00 -5.60
N LYS A 46 -6.58 14.66 -4.43
CA LYS A 46 -5.56 15.63 -4.00
C LYS A 46 -4.30 14.97 -3.44
N ARG A 47 -3.89 13.85 -4.05
CA ARG A 47 -2.72 13.09 -3.62
C ARG A 47 -1.43 13.92 -3.84
N PRO A 48 -0.49 13.91 -2.88
CA PRO A 48 0.83 14.51 -3.09
C PRO A 48 1.54 13.91 -4.31
N PRO A 49 2.43 14.68 -4.96
CA PRO A 49 3.20 14.19 -6.10
C PRO A 49 4.02 12.96 -5.68
N ARG A 50 4.15 11.97 -6.58
CA ARG A 50 4.96 10.78 -6.34
C ARG A 50 6.44 11.19 -6.35
N PRO A 51 7.16 11.07 -5.21
CA PRO A 51 8.55 11.49 -5.15
C PRO A 51 9.50 10.46 -5.78
N VAL A 52 9.05 9.21 -5.95
CA VAL A 52 9.87 8.09 -6.39
C VAL A 52 9.27 7.48 -7.67
N LYS A 53 10.14 7.23 -8.66
CA LYS A 53 9.78 6.53 -9.89
C LYS A 53 9.63 5.03 -9.63
N THR A 54 8.63 4.43 -10.25
CA THR A 54 8.36 2.98 -10.16
C THR A 54 9.55 2.12 -10.61
N SER A 55 10.34 2.58 -11.58
CA SER A 55 11.56 1.89 -12.04
C SER A 55 12.61 1.73 -10.94
N LEU A 56 12.72 2.71 -10.04
CA LEU A 56 13.64 2.64 -8.90
C LEU A 56 13.18 1.59 -7.89
N LEU A 57 11.88 1.45 -7.67
CA LEU A 57 11.34 0.42 -6.77
C LEU A 57 11.68 -0.99 -7.27
N LYS A 58 11.52 -1.24 -8.57
CA LYS A 58 11.94 -2.50 -9.21
C LYS A 58 13.43 -2.74 -9.02
N LEU A 59 14.26 -1.72 -9.31
CA LEU A 59 15.71 -1.81 -9.19
C LEU A 59 16.14 -2.18 -7.76
N TRP A 60 15.68 -1.43 -6.75
CA TRP A 60 16.02 -1.69 -5.36
C TRP A 60 15.54 -3.05 -4.87
N CYS A 61 14.36 -3.49 -5.31
CA CYS A 61 13.88 -4.83 -4.99
C CYS A 61 14.85 -5.89 -5.49
N MET A 62 15.24 -5.83 -6.78
CA MET A 62 16.18 -6.77 -7.40
C MET A 62 17.55 -6.75 -6.70
N GLU A 63 18.03 -5.56 -6.31
CA GLU A 63 19.28 -5.40 -5.55
C GLU A 63 19.21 -6.08 -4.17
N ILE A 64 18.09 -5.95 -3.45
CA ILE A 64 17.90 -6.53 -2.11
C ILE A 64 17.81 -8.06 -2.18
N ILE A 65 17.03 -8.59 -3.10
CA ILE A 65 16.74 -10.03 -3.21
C ILE A 65 17.80 -10.79 -4.01
N LYS A 66 18.69 -10.08 -4.72
CA LYS A 66 19.73 -10.63 -5.59
C LYS A 66 19.20 -11.61 -6.64
N LEU A 67 18.02 -11.32 -7.20
CA LEU A 67 17.43 -12.10 -8.28
C LEU A 67 17.81 -11.50 -9.64
N PRO A 68 18.01 -12.35 -10.67
CA PRO A 68 18.18 -11.87 -12.03
C PRO A 68 16.88 -11.25 -12.55
N GLU A 69 17.00 -10.27 -13.45
CA GLU A 69 15.86 -9.50 -13.95
C GLU A 69 14.78 -10.37 -14.59
N TRP A 70 15.16 -11.41 -15.33
CA TRP A 70 14.20 -12.29 -16.00
C TRP A 70 13.26 -12.99 -15.01
N LEU A 71 13.76 -13.38 -13.83
CA LEU A 71 12.95 -14.06 -12.82
C LEU A 71 12.01 -13.08 -12.10
N PHE A 72 12.46 -11.85 -11.90
CA PHE A 72 11.59 -10.77 -11.43
C PHE A 72 10.45 -10.53 -12.42
N LEU A 73 10.77 -10.44 -13.72
CA LEU A 73 9.78 -10.20 -14.77
C LEU A 73 8.74 -11.33 -14.84
N GLU A 74 9.14 -12.59 -14.66
CA GLU A 74 8.16 -13.67 -14.62
C GLU A 74 7.30 -13.70 -13.37
N SER A 75 7.89 -13.35 -12.22
CA SER A 75 7.12 -13.19 -10.99
C SER A 75 6.07 -12.09 -11.17
N TYR A 76 6.47 -10.95 -11.74
CA TYR A 76 5.56 -9.85 -12.04
C TYR A 76 4.47 -10.23 -13.06
N SER A 77 4.82 -10.95 -14.13
CA SER A 77 3.85 -11.40 -15.13
C SER A 77 2.80 -12.36 -14.54
N THR A 78 3.20 -13.17 -13.55
CA THR A 78 2.31 -14.12 -12.88
C THR A 78 1.36 -13.43 -11.89
N VAL A 79 1.87 -12.44 -11.13
CA VAL A 79 1.08 -11.72 -10.11
C VAL A 79 0.19 -10.64 -10.73
N GLY A 80 0.70 -9.93 -11.74
CA GLY A 80 -0.05 -8.88 -12.46
C GLY A 80 -0.08 -7.50 -11.77
N ASP A 81 0.32 -7.41 -10.50
CA ASP A 81 0.50 -6.14 -9.77
C ASP A 81 1.93 -5.98 -9.23
N LEU A 82 2.51 -4.80 -9.42
CA LEU A 82 3.87 -4.52 -8.98
C LEU A 82 3.95 -4.40 -7.46
N GLY A 83 2.96 -3.77 -6.82
CA GLY A 83 2.95 -3.62 -5.37
C GLY A 83 2.92 -4.97 -4.66
N GLU A 84 2.06 -5.87 -5.13
CA GLU A 84 1.97 -7.24 -4.65
C GLU A 84 3.26 -8.03 -4.94
N THR A 85 3.81 -7.91 -6.15
CA THR A 85 5.10 -8.55 -6.50
C THR A 85 6.21 -8.10 -5.55
N LEU A 86 6.32 -6.80 -5.27
CA LEU A 86 7.31 -6.26 -4.34
C LEU A 86 7.07 -6.76 -2.91
N ALA A 87 5.81 -6.81 -2.47
CA ALA A 87 5.45 -7.27 -1.14
C ALA A 87 5.79 -8.76 -0.92
N LEU A 88 5.65 -9.59 -1.97
CA LEU A 88 5.96 -11.02 -1.91
C LEU A 88 7.47 -11.30 -2.01
N LEU A 89 8.22 -10.49 -2.75
CA LEU A 89 9.65 -10.72 -2.97
C LEU A 89 10.53 -10.13 -1.85
N LEU A 90 10.14 -9.00 -1.27
CA LEU A 90 10.95 -8.34 -0.26
C LEU A 90 10.98 -9.16 1.04
N PRO A 91 12.15 -9.28 1.70
CA PRO A 91 12.23 -9.91 3.00
C PRO A 91 11.51 -9.08 4.06
N GLU A 92 11.14 -9.72 5.17
CA GLU A 92 10.58 -9.05 6.34
C GLU A 92 11.45 -7.86 6.78
N PRO A 93 10.84 -6.71 7.12
CA PRO A 93 11.58 -5.49 7.44
C PRO A 93 12.40 -5.67 8.72
N LYS A 94 13.71 -5.45 8.62
CA LYS A 94 14.64 -5.51 9.78
C LYS A 94 14.56 -4.29 10.69
N HIS A 95 14.01 -3.18 10.20
CA HIS A 95 13.92 -1.92 10.94
C HIS A 95 12.48 -1.40 10.93
N HIS A 96 11.94 -1.15 12.11
CA HIS A 96 10.67 -0.45 12.27
C HIS A 96 10.95 1.03 12.50
N ILE A 97 10.64 1.87 11.51
CA ILE A 97 10.68 3.31 11.68
C ILE A 97 9.41 3.71 12.44
N ASN A 98 9.55 4.06 13.72
CA ASN A 98 8.48 4.73 14.46
C ASN A 98 8.29 6.13 13.86
N LYS A 99 7.27 6.27 13.01
CA LYS A 99 6.86 7.58 12.51
C LYS A 99 6.26 8.36 13.68
N ALA A 100 6.91 9.46 14.05
CA ALA A 100 6.32 10.53 14.83
C ALA A 100 5.13 11.19 14.10
#